data_AF-A0A6B1E7U7-F1
#
_entry.id   AF-A0A6B1E7U7-F1
#
_cell.length_a   1.000
_cell.length_b   1.000
_cell.length_c   1.000
_cell.angle_alpha   90.00
_cell.angle_beta   90.00
_cell.angle_gamma   90.00
#
_symmetry.space_group_name_H-M   'P 1'
#
loop_
_entity.id
_entity.type
_entity.pdbx_description
1 polymer ?
#
loop_
_entity_poly.entity_id
_entity_poly.type
_entity_poly.pdbx_seq_one_letter_code
_entity_poly.pdbx_strand_id
1 'polypeptide(L)'
;MLEVVPSRVVLHREDDARVFWPLLDPPDLGHDLAARLTLADEMIARWLVGDLPDETGIEEIHTAVEIVLRRVLDAGERDPFPCLVGTAAQRGLITQEGQDVLIDLNERRVQIKHRGGVIPPEAKAEARSTLDASVRVLDRIEPCL
;
A
#
# COMPACT_ATOMS: atom_id res chain seq x y z
N MET A 1 15.48 0.38 -16.21
CA MET A 1 15.69 1.67 -16.88
C MET A 1 14.83 2.68 -16.15
N LEU A 2 15.36 3.83 -15.72
CA LEU A 2 14.59 4.86 -15.00
C LEU A 2 14.14 5.91 -16.02
N GLU A 3 12.83 6.06 -16.22
CA GLU A 3 12.26 7.17 -16.99
C GLU A 3 11.74 8.21 -16.00
N VAL A 4 12.19 9.46 -16.14
CA VAL A 4 11.79 10.56 -15.27
C VAL A 4 10.71 11.36 -15.98
N VAL A 5 9.48 11.25 -15.50
CA VAL A 5 8.38 12.18 -15.81
C VAL A 5 8.53 13.36 -14.83
N PRO A 6 8.20 14.63 -15.18
CA PRO A 6 8.69 15.82 -14.46
C PRO A 6 8.40 15.92 -12.94
N SER A 7 7.58 15.02 -12.39
CA SER A 7 7.30 14.88 -10.95
C SER A 7 7.23 13.44 -10.45
N ARG A 8 7.39 12.42 -11.31
CA ARG A 8 7.28 11.00 -10.94
C ARG A 8 8.36 10.14 -11.59
N VAL A 9 9.05 9.32 -10.81
CA VAL A 9 10.05 8.36 -11.29
C VAL A 9 9.34 7.06 -11.65
N VAL A 10 9.59 6.53 -12.85
CA VAL A 10 9.08 5.21 -13.26
C VAL A 10 10.10 4.13 -12.92
N LEU A 11 9.73 3.24 -12.01
CA LEU A 11 10.50 2.04 -11.70
C LEU A 11 10.05 0.90 -12.62
N HIS A 12 10.99 0.32 -13.36
CA HIS A 12 10.77 -0.84 -14.22
C HIS A 12 11.39 -2.09 -13.59
N ARG A 13 10.56 -3.09 -13.28
CA ARG A 13 11.00 -4.45 -12.95
C ARG A 13 10.85 -5.39 -14.14
N GLU A 14 11.68 -6.44 -14.17
CA GLU A 14 11.96 -7.29 -15.34
C GLU A 14 10.70 -7.91 -15.99
N ASP A 15 9.59 -8.07 -15.26
CA ASP A 15 8.38 -8.77 -15.73
C ASP A 15 7.06 -7.95 -15.62
N ASP A 16 7.12 -6.63 -15.82
CA ASP A 16 5.95 -5.71 -15.91
C ASP A 16 5.36 -5.23 -14.57
N ALA A 17 5.90 -4.11 -14.09
CA ALA A 17 5.16 -3.12 -13.31
C ALA A 17 5.89 -1.77 -13.42
N ARG A 18 5.20 -0.77 -14.00
CA ARG A 18 5.59 0.64 -13.90
C ARG A 18 5.10 1.15 -12.56
N VAL A 19 5.98 1.30 -11.59
CA VAL A 19 5.63 1.93 -10.31
C VAL A 19 6.09 3.39 -10.37
N PHE A 20 5.16 4.33 -10.12
CA PHE A 20 5.46 5.74 -10.10
C PHE A 20 5.82 6.19 -8.67
N TRP A 21 6.87 6.99 -8.54
CA TRP A 21 7.33 7.53 -7.26
C TRP A 21 7.40 9.06 -7.28
N PRO A 22 6.89 9.79 -6.26
CA PRO A 22 6.21 9.28 -5.06
C PRO A 22 4.91 8.54 -5.41
N LEU A 23 4.57 7.51 -4.62
CA LEU A 23 3.27 6.83 -4.76
C LEU A 23 2.16 7.66 -4.13
N LEU A 24 2.52 8.43 -3.11
CA LEU A 24 1.62 9.29 -2.36
C LEU A 24 2.06 10.74 -2.53
N ASP A 25 1.18 11.61 -3.03
CA ASP A 25 1.34 13.06 -2.93
C ASP A 25 0.36 13.59 -1.87
N PRO A 26 0.62 13.34 -0.56
CA PRO A 26 -0.32 13.70 0.48
C PRO A 26 -0.50 15.23 0.48
N PRO A 27 -1.74 15.75 0.38
CA PRO A 27 -1.96 17.18 0.45
C PRO A 27 -1.46 17.71 1.80
N ASP A 28 -0.76 18.84 1.78
CA ASP A 28 -0.32 19.53 3.00
C ASP A 28 -1.54 20.07 3.74
N LEU A 29 -2.08 19.24 4.64
CA LEU A 29 -3.26 19.53 5.44
C LEU A 29 -2.89 19.98 6.86
N GLY A 30 -1.61 20.22 7.16
CA GLY A 30 -1.16 20.54 8.52
C GLY A 30 -1.46 19.44 9.54
N HIS A 31 -1.55 18.18 9.10
CA HIS A 31 -2.00 17.05 9.89
C HIS A 31 -0.87 16.00 10.00
N ASP A 32 -0.72 15.39 11.19
CA ASP A 32 0.24 14.30 11.46
C ASP A 32 0.14 13.11 10.48
N LEU A 33 -1.00 12.97 9.78
CA LEU A 33 -1.22 11.94 8.75
C LEU A 33 -0.35 12.17 7.52
N ALA A 34 -0.10 13.44 7.15
CA ALA A 34 0.79 13.76 6.04
C ALA A 34 2.22 13.26 6.34
N ALA A 35 2.72 13.50 7.55
CA ALA A 35 4.03 13.00 7.97
C ALA A 35 4.09 11.47 7.97
N ARG A 36 3.05 10.76 8.43
CA ARG A 36 3.02 9.30 8.41
C ARG A 36 2.94 8.72 6.99
N LEU A 37 2.20 9.37 6.09
CA LEU A 37 2.13 9.00 4.67
C LEU A 37 3.47 9.22 3.97
N THR A 38 4.15 10.35 4.21
CA THR A 38 5.52 10.57 3.68
C THR A 38 6.48 9.49 4.13
N LEU A 39 6.46 9.12 5.42
CA LEU A 39 7.29 8.03 5.94
C LEU A 39 6.91 6.67 5.34
N ALA A 40 5.61 6.39 5.20
CA ALA A 40 5.12 5.14 4.58
C ALA A 40 5.61 5.05 3.14
N ASP A 41 5.44 6.12 2.37
CA ASP A 41 5.93 6.25 1.01
C ASP A 41 7.43 5.90 1.00
N GLU A 42 8.26 6.58 1.81
CA GLU A 42 9.72 6.39 1.77
C GLU A 42 10.12 4.92 2.02
N MET A 43 9.46 4.26 2.97
CA MET A 43 9.71 2.86 3.26
C MET A 43 9.23 1.95 2.10
N ILE A 44 8.12 2.29 1.43
CA ILE A 44 7.67 1.57 0.23
C ILE A 44 8.70 1.71 -0.90
N ALA A 45 9.28 2.90 -1.12
CA ALA A 45 10.38 3.08 -2.08
C ALA A 45 11.58 2.19 -1.79
N ARG A 46 12.02 2.16 -0.53
CA ARG A 46 13.14 1.31 -0.09
C ARG A 46 12.84 -0.17 -0.30
N TRP A 47 11.62 -0.63 -0.02
CA TRP A 47 11.18 -1.99 -0.32
C TRP A 47 11.14 -2.31 -1.83
N LEU A 48 10.68 -1.37 -2.65
CA LEU A 48 10.62 -1.53 -4.11
C LEU A 48 12.01 -1.76 -4.72
N VAL A 49 13.04 -1.06 -4.20
CA VAL A 49 14.43 -1.23 -4.64
C VAL A 49 15.17 -2.36 -3.92
N GLY A 50 14.50 -3.10 -3.04
CA GLY A 50 15.07 -4.26 -2.34
C GLY A 50 15.94 -3.94 -1.13
N ASP A 51 15.90 -2.70 -0.63
CA ASP A 51 16.61 -2.24 0.57
C ASP A 51 15.86 -2.59 1.87
N LEU A 52 14.59 -3.01 1.77
CA LEU A 52 13.77 -3.46 2.91
C LEU A 52 13.13 -4.83 2.64
N PRO A 53 12.91 -5.63 3.69
CA PRO A 53 12.26 -6.93 3.59
C PRO A 53 10.75 -6.80 3.30
N ASP A 54 10.15 -7.86 2.77
CA ASP A 54 8.73 -7.88 2.39
C ASP A 54 7.79 -7.65 3.58
N GLU A 55 8.20 -8.04 4.79
CA GLU A 55 7.46 -7.79 6.03
C GLU A 55 7.28 -6.30 6.31
N THR A 56 8.34 -5.52 6.09
CA THR A 56 8.26 -4.06 6.19
C THR A 56 7.40 -3.49 5.07
N GLY A 57 7.53 -4.00 3.85
CA GLY A 57 6.64 -3.63 2.75
C GLY A 57 5.16 -3.83 3.10
N ILE A 58 4.80 -4.97 3.70
CA ILE A 58 3.41 -5.28 4.09
C ILE A 58 2.90 -4.29 5.13
N GLU A 59 3.67 -3.99 6.16
CA GLU A 59 3.25 -3.08 7.23
C GLU A 59 3.05 -1.66 6.70
N GLU A 60 3.95 -1.18 5.85
CA GLU A 60 3.94 0.19 5.35
C GLU A 60 2.88 0.40 4.27
N ILE A 61 2.69 -0.56 3.35
CA ILE A 61 1.60 -0.52 2.37
C ILE A 61 0.25 -0.63 3.06
N HIS A 62 0.10 -1.53 4.04
CA HIS A 62 -1.14 -1.63 4.83
C HIS A 62 -1.45 -0.31 5.54
N THR A 63 -0.46 0.29 6.20
CA THR A 63 -0.63 1.57 6.90
C THR A 63 -1.02 2.70 5.94
N ALA A 64 -0.35 2.79 4.78
CA ALA A 64 -0.66 3.77 3.76
C ALA A 64 -2.11 3.63 3.27
N VAL A 65 -2.51 2.42 2.86
CA VAL A 65 -3.88 2.13 2.42
C VAL A 65 -4.89 2.47 3.51
N GLU A 66 -4.63 2.09 4.77
CA GLU A 66 -5.53 2.38 5.88
C GLU A 66 -5.75 3.88 6.05
N ILE A 67 -4.68 4.67 6.05
CA ILE A 67 -4.76 6.13 6.17
C ILE A 67 -5.55 6.73 5.00
N VAL A 68 -5.23 6.33 3.77
CA VAL A 68 -5.92 6.83 2.57
C VAL A 68 -7.40 6.49 2.63
N LEU A 69 -7.75 5.23 2.94
CA LEU A 69 -9.16 4.83 3.07
C LEU A 69 -9.88 5.58 4.17
N ARG A 70 -9.26 5.77 5.34
CA ARG A 70 -9.86 6.57 6.42
C ARG A 70 -10.15 7.99 5.96
N ARG A 71 -9.21 8.60 5.25
CA ARG A 71 -9.34 9.96 4.75
C ARG A 71 -10.44 10.08 3.69
N VAL A 72 -10.40 9.25 2.65
CA VAL A 72 -11.34 9.28 1.52
C VAL A 72 -12.76 8.92 1.97
N LEU A 73 -12.90 8.03 2.95
CA LEU A 73 -14.20 7.59 3.45
C LEU A 73 -14.80 8.51 4.53
N ASP A 74 -14.01 9.45 5.05
CA ASP A 74 -14.31 10.21 6.28
C ASP A 74 -14.62 9.28 7.45
N ALA A 75 -13.81 8.21 7.59
CA ALA A 75 -14.01 7.16 8.58
C ALA A 75 -13.27 7.50 9.89
N GLY A 76 -13.88 7.16 11.02
CA GLY A 76 -13.29 7.39 12.33
C GLY A 76 -12.18 6.37 12.64
N GLU A 77 -11.30 6.67 13.60
CA GLU A 77 -10.15 5.82 13.98
C GLU A 77 -10.51 4.39 14.40
N ARG A 78 -11.77 4.15 14.80
CA ARG A 78 -12.23 2.85 15.32
C ARG A 78 -12.67 1.88 14.24
N ASP A 79 -12.88 2.35 13.01
CA ASP A 79 -13.32 1.46 11.94
C ASP A 79 -12.19 0.49 11.58
N PRO A 80 -12.41 -0.83 11.68
CA PRO A 80 -11.36 -1.80 11.40
C PRO A 80 -11.10 -1.88 9.90
N PHE A 81 -9.86 -2.23 9.53
CA PHE A 81 -9.42 -2.27 8.13
C PHE A 81 -10.38 -3.04 7.18
N PRO A 82 -10.89 -4.24 7.52
CA PRO A 82 -11.85 -4.93 6.65
C PRO A 82 -13.15 -4.14 6.40
N CYS A 83 -13.61 -3.34 7.36
CA CYS A 83 -14.78 -2.47 7.19
C CYS A 83 -14.49 -1.29 6.25
N LEU A 84 -13.28 -0.72 6.32
CA LEU A 84 -12.83 0.32 5.41
C LEU A 84 -12.80 -0.21 3.97
N VAL A 85 -12.19 -1.37 3.75
CA VAL A 85 -12.13 -2.03 2.43
C VAL A 85 -13.53 -2.33 1.90
N GLY A 86 -14.41 -2.92 2.73
CA GLY A 86 -15.79 -3.21 2.34
C GLY A 86 -16.57 -1.96 1.94
N THR A 87 -16.39 -0.86 2.66
CA THR A 87 -17.04 0.42 2.35
C THR A 87 -16.47 1.04 1.07
N ALA A 88 -15.15 0.97 0.86
CA ALA A 88 -14.50 1.45 -0.36
C ALA A 88 -15.01 0.70 -1.60
N ALA A 89 -15.16 -0.63 -1.50
CA ALA A 89 -15.74 -1.46 -2.56
C ALA A 89 -17.21 -1.09 -2.84
N GLN A 90 -18.03 -0.93 -1.80
CA GLN A 90 -19.42 -0.50 -1.93
C GLN A 90 -19.57 0.87 -2.58
N ARG A 91 -18.62 1.79 -2.36
CA ARG A 91 -18.57 3.12 -3.00
C ARG A 91 -17.93 3.10 -4.39
N GLY A 92 -17.46 1.95 -4.87
CA GLY A 92 -16.82 1.81 -6.19
C GLY A 92 -15.43 2.43 -6.29
N LEU A 93 -14.77 2.71 -5.16
CA LEU A 93 -13.41 3.27 -5.13
C LEU A 93 -12.36 2.22 -5.51
N ILE A 94 -12.65 0.96 -5.22
CA ILE A 94 -11.82 -0.20 -5.57
C ILE A 94 -12.67 -1.25 -6.31
N THR A 95 -12.02 -2.03 -7.17
CA THR A 95 -12.64 -3.18 -7.84
C THR A 95 -12.76 -4.37 -6.90
N GLN A 96 -13.50 -5.41 -7.28
CA GLN A 96 -13.54 -6.67 -6.54
C GLN A 96 -12.13 -7.27 -6.37
N GLU A 97 -11.34 -7.28 -7.44
CA GLU A 97 -9.94 -7.70 -7.40
C GLU A 97 -9.13 -6.88 -6.39
N GLY A 98 -9.31 -5.55 -6.37
CA GLY A 98 -8.64 -4.68 -5.40
C GLY A 98 -9.08 -4.97 -3.96
N GLN A 99 -10.36 -5.27 -3.74
CA GLN A 99 -10.85 -5.71 -2.44
C GLN A 99 -10.19 -7.02 -1.99
N ASP A 100 -10.11 -8.01 -2.87
CA ASP A 100 -9.52 -9.32 -2.56
C ASP A 100 -8.02 -9.17 -2.23
N VAL A 101 -7.29 -8.34 -2.99
CA VAL A 101 -5.89 -7.99 -2.72
C VAL A 101 -5.70 -7.35 -1.34
N LEU A 102 -6.56 -6.39 -0.97
CA LEU A 102 -6.45 -5.71 0.33
C LEU A 102 -6.84 -6.62 1.50
N ILE A 103 -7.76 -7.56 1.30
CA ILE A 103 -8.07 -8.60 2.29
C ILE A 103 -6.84 -9.49 2.51
N ASP A 104 -6.22 -9.99 1.45
CA ASP A 104 -5.01 -10.81 1.53
C ASP A 104 -3.84 -10.05 2.18
N LEU A 105 -3.65 -8.76 1.84
CA LEU A 105 -2.67 -7.89 2.50
C LEU A 105 -2.88 -7.85 4.02
N ASN A 106 -4.12 -7.67 4.47
CA ASN A 106 -4.45 -7.63 5.89
C ASN A 106 -4.23 -9.00 6.56
N GLU A 107 -4.58 -10.10 5.90
CA GLU A 107 -4.33 -11.44 6.40
C GLU A 107 -2.83 -11.73 6.57
N ARG A 108 -2.01 -11.39 5.57
CA ARG A 108 -0.55 -11.54 5.65
C ARG A 108 0.04 -10.71 6.79
N ARG A 109 -0.40 -9.46 6.95
CA ARG A 109 0.03 -8.62 8.07
C ARG A 109 -0.28 -9.27 9.43
N VAL A 110 -1.50 -9.80 9.59
CA VAL A 110 -1.91 -10.51 10.81
C VAL A 110 -1.03 -11.76 11.04
N GLN A 111 -0.77 -12.54 9.99
CA GLN A 111 0.10 -13.72 10.09
C GLN A 111 1.54 -13.35 10.49
N ILE A 112 2.11 -12.30 9.92
CA ILE A 112 3.45 -11.79 10.26
C ILE A 112 3.51 -11.39 11.73
N LYS A 113 2.51 -10.66 12.22
CA LYS A 113 2.43 -10.29 13.64
C LYS A 113 2.37 -11.51 14.56
N HIS A 114 1.60 -12.54 14.19
CA HIS A 114 1.51 -13.77 14.98
C HIS A 114 2.76 -14.66 14.90
N ARG A 115 3.53 -14.57 13.81
CA ARG A 115 4.75 -15.37 13.58
C ARG A 115 6.04 -14.66 13.96
N GLY A 116 5.96 -13.58 14.74
CA GLY A 116 7.14 -12.86 15.23
C GLY A 116 7.85 -12.05 14.15
N GLY A 117 7.15 -11.62 13.11
CA GLY A 117 7.69 -10.71 12.10
C GLY A 117 8.39 -11.39 10.92
N VAL A 118 8.05 -12.64 10.59
CA VAL A 118 8.75 -13.40 9.52
C VAL A 118 7.76 -14.08 8.57
N ILE A 119 7.96 -13.88 7.27
CA ILE A 119 7.30 -14.60 6.18
C ILE A 119 8.07 -15.91 5.92
N PRO A 120 7.40 -17.07 5.96
CA PRO A 120 8.03 -18.32 5.61
C PRO A 120 8.58 -18.30 4.17
N PRO A 121 9.74 -18.95 3.90
CA PRO A 121 10.34 -18.99 2.56
C PRO A 121 9.37 -19.40 1.45
N GLU A 122 8.50 -20.36 1.71
CA GLU A 122 7.49 -20.87 0.77
C GLU A 122 6.39 -19.86 0.42
N ALA A 123 6.17 -18.85 1.27
CA ALA A 123 5.14 -17.84 1.10
C ALA A 123 5.68 -16.51 0.52
N LYS A 124 7.01 -16.39 0.33
CA LYS A 124 7.64 -15.13 -0.11
C LYS A 124 7.19 -14.66 -1.49
N ALA A 125 7.14 -15.57 -2.47
CA ALA A 125 6.73 -15.22 -3.82
C ALA A 125 5.29 -14.70 -3.87
N GLU A 126 4.40 -15.34 -3.13
CA GLU A 126 3.01 -14.93 -3.03
C GLU A 126 2.86 -13.60 -2.27
N ALA A 127 3.57 -13.44 -1.14
CA ALA A 127 3.60 -12.18 -0.41
C ALA A 127 4.09 -11.01 -1.28
N ARG A 128 5.12 -11.25 -2.10
CA ARG A 128 5.61 -10.27 -3.07
C ARG A 128 4.54 -9.90 -4.09
N SER A 129 3.85 -10.88 -4.65
CA SER A 129 2.75 -10.65 -5.59
C SER A 129 1.63 -9.81 -4.97
N THR A 130 1.25 -10.09 -3.73
CA THR A 130 0.25 -9.31 -2.98
C THR A 130 0.70 -7.87 -2.76
N LEU A 131 1.98 -7.66 -2.45
CA LEU A 131 2.52 -6.31 -2.28
C LEU A 131 2.49 -5.52 -3.58
N ASP A 132 2.96 -6.13 -4.68
CA ASP A 132 2.96 -5.49 -6.00
C ASP A 132 1.52 -5.16 -6.45
N ALA A 133 0.55 -6.03 -6.16
CA ALA A 133 -0.86 -5.75 -6.41
C ALA A 133 -1.41 -4.64 -5.49
N SER A 134 -1.04 -4.62 -4.22
CA SER A 134 -1.49 -3.63 -3.24
C SER A 134 -0.99 -2.21 -3.57
N VAL A 135 0.24 -2.08 -4.08
CA VAL A 135 0.77 -0.80 -4.59
C VAL A 135 -0.09 -0.26 -5.74
N ARG A 136 -0.55 -1.13 -6.65
CA ARG A 136 -1.45 -0.74 -7.74
C ARG A 136 -2.82 -0.31 -7.24
N VAL A 137 -3.34 -0.94 -6.18
CA VAL A 137 -4.57 -0.48 -5.54
C VAL A 137 -4.36 0.89 -4.91
N LEU A 138 -3.24 1.10 -4.21
CA LEU A 138 -2.90 2.37 -3.57
C LEU A 138 -2.79 3.53 -4.58
N ASP A 139 -2.03 3.34 -5.67
CA ASP A 139 -1.89 4.31 -6.77
C ASP A 139 -3.25 4.67 -7.41
N ARG A 140 -4.19 3.73 -7.43
CA ARG A 140 -5.55 3.97 -7.97
C ARG A 140 -6.44 4.78 -7.03
N ILE A 141 -6.30 4.60 -5.71
CA ILE A 141 -7.13 5.31 -4.72
C ILE A 141 -6.54 6.65 -4.30
N GLU A 142 -5.24 6.86 -4.46
CA GLU A 142 -4.53 8.09 -4.10
C GLU A 142 -5.14 9.37 -4.72
N PRO A 143 -5.56 9.39 -6.01
CA PRO A 143 -6.19 10.57 -6.61
C PRO A 143 -7.53 10.98 -5.98
N CYS A 144 -8.07 10.18 -5.05
CA CYS A 144 -9.30 10.50 -4.32
C CYS A 144 -9.05 11.25 -3.00
N LEU A 145 -7.79 11.43 -2.58
CA LEU A 145 -7.40 12.23 -1.40
C LEU A 145 -7.72 13.72 -1.60
#